data_AF-A0A7W5ECG7-F1
#
_entry.id   AF-A0A7W5ECG7-F1
#
_cell.length_a   1.000
_cell.length_b   1.000
_cell.length_c   1.000
_cell.angle_alpha   90.00
_cell.angle_beta   90.00
_cell.angle_gamma   90.00
#
_symmetry.space_group_name_H-M   'P 1'
#
loop_
_entity.id
_entity.type
_entity.pdbx_description
1 polymer ?
#
loop_
_entity_poly.entity_id
_entity_poly.type
_entity_poly.pdbx_seq_one_letter_code
_entity_poly.pdbx_strand_id
1 'polypeptide(L)'
;MKKAAVAGILGLFAMASASADTLYFAYKGFYDDEYNVYRPNANLTGSFTANDLNADGIYSKDELVSLSFGRLDTTNTCWQAGPVTECLYVFSYSAEQGLTVDATYVVSDEHSATSTIVSTGDYYNHYGSSSRTLYSWTPETQFWVSTSPIPEPATWAMLGVGLSGLMLARRRRG
;
A
#
# COMPACT_ATOMS: atom_id res chain seq x y z
N MET A 1 -44.29 36.50 40.34
CA MET A 1 -43.39 37.14 39.36
C MET A 1 -42.23 36.21 39.08
N LYS A 2 -41.96 35.97 37.79
CA LYS A 2 -40.71 35.50 37.16
C LYS A 2 -40.12 34.15 37.60
N LYS A 3 -40.48 33.10 36.85
CA LYS A 3 -39.69 31.87 36.68
C LYS A 3 -39.01 31.90 35.30
N ALA A 4 -37.96 31.08 35.20
CA ALA A 4 -37.19 30.68 34.02
C ALA A 4 -35.92 31.53 33.73
N ALA A 5 -34.81 31.05 34.30
CA ALA A 5 -33.49 31.20 33.70
C ALA A 5 -33.39 30.20 32.54
N VAL A 6 -33.04 30.68 31.35
CA VAL A 6 -32.77 29.85 30.17
C VAL A 6 -31.27 29.60 30.13
N ALA A 7 -30.85 28.35 30.37
CA ALA A 7 -29.48 27.90 30.17
C ALA A 7 -29.30 27.51 28.70
N GLY A 8 -28.45 28.26 27.98
CA GLY A 8 -28.06 27.92 26.61
C GLY A 8 -27.05 26.77 26.62
N ILE A 9 -27.40 25.65 25.99
CA ILE A 9 -26.48 24.56 25.72
C ILE A 9 -25.65 24.98 24.50
N LEU A 10 -24.39 25.37 24.72
CA LEU A 10 -23.37 25.45 23.68
C LEU A 10 -23.04 24.02 23.25
N GLY A 11 -23.60 23.59 22.13
CA GLY A 11 -23.19 22.38 21.44
C GLY A 11 -21.77 22.57 20.89
N LEU A 12 -20.79 21.91 21.52
CA LEU A 12 -19.47 21.68 20.96
C LEU A 12 -19.64 20.79 19.74
N PHE A 13 -19.65 21.37 18.53
CA PHE A 13 -19.35 20.63 17.32
C PHE A 13 -17.86 20.28 17.38
N ALA A 14 -17.56 19.05 17.83
CA ALA A 14 -16.25 18.46 17.59
C ALA A 14 -16.12 18.32 16.07
N MET A 15 -15.37 19.24 15.45
CA MET A 15 -14.87 19.02 14.10
C MET A 15 -13.90 17.85 14.22
N ALA A 16 -14.36 16.64 13.91
CA ALA A 16 -13.48 15.54 13.62
C ALA A 16 -12.71 15.96 12.36
N SER A 17 -11.50 16.47 12.54
CA SER A 17 -10.57 16.61 11.43
C SER A 17 -10.37 15.20 10.89
N ALA A 18 -10.87 14.91 9.68
CA ALA A 18 -10.52 13.68 8.97
C ALA A 18 -8.99 13.72 8.76
N SER A 19 -8.26 13.07 9.66
CA SER A 19 -6.83 12.87 9.50
C SER A 19 -6.64 11.74 8.50
N ALA A 20 -5.78 11.95 7.51
CA ALA A 20 -5.47 10.90 6.56
C ALA A 20 -4.85 9.70 7.27
N ASP A 21 -5.48 8.54 7.11
CA ASP A 21 -4.98 7.28 7.64
C ASP A 21 -3.97 6.73 6.65
N THR A 22 -2.82 6.28 7.15
CA THR A 22 -1.82 5.57 6.35
C THR A 22 -1.77 4.12 6.76
N LEU A 23 -2.04 3.24 5.80
CA LEU A 23 -2.01 1.81 5.98
C LEU A 23 -0.92 1.19 5.11
N TYR A 24 -0.22 0.22 5.68
CA TYR A 24 0.79 -0.58 5.00
C TYR A 24 0.22 -1.94 4.74
N PHE A 25 0.44 -2.46 3.54
CA PHE A 25 -0.03 -3.77 3.16
C PHE A 25 1.09 -4.58 2.53
N ALA A 26 0.88 -5.88 2.50
CA ALA A 26 1.66 -6.73 1.63
C ALA A 26 0.88 -7.97 1.19
N TYR A 27 1.43 -8.61 0.19
CA TYR A 27 1.01 -9.90 -0.32
C TYR A 27 2.21 -10.84 -0.29
N LYS A 28 1.96 -12.12 -0.05
CA LYS A 28 3.00 -13.15 -0.03
C LYS A 28 2.52 -14.43 -0.68
N GLY A 29 3.37 -15.02 -1.51
CA GLY A 29 3.06 -16.23 -2.27
C GLY A 29 2.40 -15.89 -3.60
N PHE A 30 3.09 -16.18 -4.71
CA PHE A 30 2.62 -15.87 -6.05
C PHE A 30 3.01 -16.96 -7.03
N TYR A 31 2.24 -17.13 -8.10
CA TYR A 31 2.71 -17.84 -9.26
C TYR A 31 3.55 -16.89 -10.12
N ASP A 32 4.78 -17.28 -10.42
CA ASP A 32 5.70 -16.53 -11.25
C ASP A 32 5.57 -17.02 -12.68
N ASP A 33 4.80 -16.31 -13.50
CA ASP A 33 4.48 -16.70 -14.88
C ASP A 33 5.69 -16.61 -15.80
N GLU A 34 6.69 -15.79 -15.46
CA GLU A 34 7.92 -15.69 -16.24
C GLU A 34 8.76 -16.96 -16.13
N TYR A 35 8.79 -17.57 -14.94
CA TYR A 35 9.53 -18.81 -14.70
C TYR A 35 8.63 -20.05 -14.57
N ASN A 36 7.32 -19.89 -14.77
CA ASN A 36 6.29 -20.92 -14.70
C ASN A 36 6.37 -21.75 -13.39
N VAL A 37 6.49 -21.06 -12.24
CA VAL A 37 6.73 -21.70 -10.93
C VAL A 37 6.08 -20.94 -9.79
N TYR A 38 5.53 -21.68 -8.81
CA TYR A 38 5.03 -21.07 -7.59
C TYR A 38 6.17 -20.63 -6.66
N ARG A 39 6.11 -19.38 -6.18
CA ARG A 39 7.08 -18.74 -5.30
C ARG A 39 6.42 -18.41 -3.95
N PRO A 40 6.49 -19.29 -2.94
CA PRO A 40 5.83 -19.06 -1.65
C PRO A 40 6.42 -17.87 -0.85
N ASN A 41 7.62 -17.43 -1.23
CA ASN A 41 8.32 -16.31 -0.58
C ASN A 41 8.34 -15.02 -1.43
N ALA A 42 7.77 -15.04 -2.64
CA ALA A 42 7.59 -13.81 -3.40
C ALA A 42 6.66 -12.88 -2.63
N ASN A 43 7.00 -11.59 -2.61
CA ASN A 43 6.23 -10.59 -1.89
C ASN A 43 5.98 -9.36 -2.76
N LEU A 44 4.85 -8.72 -2.53
CA LEU A 44 4.55 -7.38 -3.02
C LEU A 44 4.09 -6.57 -1.83
N THR A 45 4.74 -5.44 -1.58
CA THR A 45 4.45 -4.56 -0.45
C THR A 45 4.01 -3.21 -0.95
N GLY A 46 3.31 -2.46 -0.12
CA GLY A 46 2.93 -1.11 -0.44
C GLY A 46 2.30 -0.39 0.73
N SER A 47 1.83 0.80 0.46
CA SER A 47 1.10 1.62 1.41
C SER A 47 0.11 2.50 0.68
N PHE A 48 -0.98 2.84 1.33
CA PHE A 48 -1.86 3.90 0.86
C PHE A 48 -2.19 4.86 1.98
N THR A 49 -2.50 6.09 1.59
CA THR A 49 -3.00 7.13 2.47
C THR A 49 -4.37 7.55 1.96
N ALA A 50 -5.38 7.54 2.82
CA ALA A 50 -6.75 7.89 2.45
C ALA A 50 -7.46 8.63 3.60
N ASN A 51 -8.47 9.43 3.26
CA ASN A 51 -9.36 10.06 4.25
C ASN A 51 -10.73 9.40 4.14
N ASP A 52 -11.20 8.71 5.17
CA ASP A 52 -12.60 8.24 5.20
C ASP A 52 -13.51 9.47 5.37
N LEU A 53 -13.96 10.05 4.26
CA LEU A 53 -14.70 11.31 4.23
C LEU A 53 -16.17 11.09 4.61
N ASN A 54 -16.67 9.89 4.39
CA ASN A 54 -18.08 9.52 4.60
C ASN A 54 -18.30 8.69 5.88
N ALA A 55 -17.22 8.26 6.55
CA ALA A 55 -17.20 7.46 7.77
C ALA A 55 -17.88 6.07 7.62
N ASP A 56 -17.77 5.44 6.45
CA ASP A 56 -18.35 4.12 6.17
C ASP A 56 -17.39 2.94 6.43
N GLY A 57 -16.12 3.23 6.77
CA GLY A 57 -15.08 2.22 7.01
C GLY A 57 -14.55 1.54 5.74
N ILE A 58 -14.83 2.10 4.57
CA ILE A 58 -14.35 1.67 3.26
C ILE A 58 -13.59 2.85 2.64
N TYR A 59 -12.28 2.72 2.42
CA TYR A 59 -11.57 3.74 1.66
C TYR A 59 -11.81 3.53 0.17
N SER A 60 -12.55 4.44 -0.44
CA SER A 60 -12.82 4.48 -1.86
C SER A 60 -11.73 5.23 -2.64
N LYS A 61 -11.78 5.13 -3.97
CA LYS A 61 -10.85 5.84 -4.87
C LYS A 61 -10.86 7.35 -4.68
N ASP A 62 -12.03 7.95 -4.42
CA ASP A 62 -12.17 9.40 -4.23
C ASP A 62 -11.61 9.89 -2.88
N GLU A 63 -11.41 8.96 -1.95
CA GLU A 63 -10.82 9.19 -0.62
C GLU A 63 -9.31 8.97 -0.60
N LEU A 64 -8.76 8.39 -1.66
CA LEU A 64 -7.35 8.11 -1.81
C LEU A 64 -6.53 9.39 -2.01
N VAL A 65 -5.54 9.58 -1.14
CA VAL A 65 -4.54 10.65 -1.25
C VAL A 65 -3.32 10.17 -2.04
N SER A 66 -2.82 8.97 -1.74
CA SER A 66 -1.66 8.39 -2.41
C SER A 66 -1.63 6.87 -2.27
N LEU A 67 -1.11 6.19 -3.29
CA LEU A 67 -0.92 4.75 -3.33
C LEU A 67 0.50 4.41 -3.79
N SER A 68 1.17 3.54 -3.03
CA SER A 68 2.39 2.85 -3.43
C SER A 68 2.11 1.35 -3.47
N PHE A 69 2.43 0.67 -4.56
CA PHE A 69 2.23 -0.75 -4.77
C PHE A 69 3.41 -1.33 -5.57
N GLY A 70 4.38 -1.92 -4.87
CA GLY A 70 5.58 -2.47 -5.52
C GLY A 70 6.40 -1.38 -6.22
N ARG A 71 6.38 -1.36 -7.56
CA ARG A 71 7.05 -0.36 -8.41
C ARG A 71 6.09 0.71 -8.96
N LEU A 72 4.85 0.74 -8.48
CA LEU A 72 3.84 1.74 -8.83
C LEU A 72 3.71 2.74 -7.67
N ASP A 73 3.83 4.02 -7.98
CA ASP A 73 3.45 5.11 -7.09
C ASP A 73 2.48 6.01 -7.85
N THR A 74 1.29 6.22 -7.31
CA THR A 74 0.22 6.96 -8.00
C THR A 74 -0.71 7.64 -7.01
N THR A 75 -1.63 8.46 -7.52
CA THR A 75 -2.71 9.09 -6.77
C THR A 75 -4.04 8.78 -7.46
N ASN A 76 -5.14 9.43 -7.05
CA ASN A 76 -6.42 9.31 -7.76
C ASN A 76 -6.39 10.08 -9.10
N THR A 77 -5.57 9.63 -10.03
CA THR A 77 -5.35 10.28 -11.33
C THR A 77 -5.44 9.30 -12.48
N CYS A 78 -5.87 9.81 -13.63
CA CYS A 78 -5.71 9.14 -14.92
C CYS A 78 -5.39 10.19 -15.97
N TRP A 79 -4.19 10.08 -16.55
CA TRP A 79 -3.69 11.04 -17.52
C TRP A 79 -2.67 10.40 -18.46
N GLN A 80 -2.46 11.08 -19.58
CA GLN A 80 -1.48 10.70 -20.59
C GLN A 80 -0.79 11.96 -21.11
N ALA A 81 0.54 11.98 -21.11
CA ALA A 81 1.31 13.04 -21.75
C ALA A 81 2.59 12.48 -22.39
N GLY A 82 2.73 12.71 -23.69
CA GLY A 82 3.86 12.19 -24.46
C GLY A 82 3.99 10.67 -24.34
N PRO A 83 5.16 10.12 -23.95
CA PRO A 83 5.38 8.69 -23.82
C PRO A 83 4.82 8.09 -22.52
N VAL A 84 4.23 8.92 -21.63
CA VAL A 84 3.77 8.51 -20.30
C VAL A 84 2.26 8.36 -20.27
N THR A 85 1.80 7.23 -19.76
CA THR A 85 0.42 6.95 -19.41
C THR A 85 0.37 6.46 -17.97
N GLU A 86 -0.41 7.13 -17.13
CA GLU A 86 -0.62 6.73 -15.73
C GLU A 86 -2.10 6.81 -15.40
N CYS A 87 -2.69 5.71 -14.96
CA CYS A 87 -4.08 5.66 -14.56
C CYS A 87 -4.30 4.71 -13.39
N LEU A 88 -4.94 5.23 -12.35
CA LEU A 88 -5.63 4.43 -11.35
C LEU A 88 -7.09 4.29 -11.79
N TYR A 89 -7.50 3.08 -12.17
CA TYR A 89 -8.88 2.80 -12.59
C TYR A 89 -9.76 2.51 -11.40
N VAL A 90 -9.32 1.61 -10.53
CA VAL A 90 -10.06 1.15 -9.35
C VAL A 90 -9.17 1.24 -8.12
N PHE A 91 -9.72 1.76 -7.03
CA PHE A 91 -9.18 1.63 -5.69
C PHE A 91 -10.32 1.43 -4.71
N SER A 92 -10.21 0.42 -3.86
CA SER A 92 -11.10 0.21 -2.70
C SER A 92 -10.36 -0.59 -1.64
N TYR A 93 -10.53 -0.22 -0.38
CA TYR A 93 -10.09 -1.04 0.75
C TYR A 93 -11.15 -1.10 1.85
N SER A 94 -11.42 -2.31 2.35
CA SER A 94 -12.06 -2.52 3.63
C SER A 94 -11.43 -3.69 4.37
N ALA A 95 -11.59 -3.74 5.69
CA ALA A 95 -11.08 -4.86 6.49
C ALA A 95 -11.73 -6.21 6.12
N GLU A 96 -12.96 -6.18 5.58
CA GLU A 96 -13.71 -7.38 5.21
C GLU A 96 -13.40 -7.87 3.80
N GLN A 97 -13.25 -6.96 2.83
CA GLN A 97 -13.09 -7.30 1.41
C GLN A 97 -11.62 -7.27 0.96
N GLY A 98 -10.73 -6.72 1.78
CA GLY A 98 -9.33 -6.53 1.44
C GLY A 98 -9.10 -5.35 0.50
N LEU A 99 -7.95 -5.35 -0.18
CA LEU A 99 -7.53 -4.30 -1.09
C LEU A 99 -7.84 -4.68 -2.54
N THR A 100 -8.54 -3.81 -3.25
CA THR A 100 -8.79 -3.89 -4.69
C THR A 100 -8.13 -2.71 -5.39
N VAL A 101 -7.22 -3.00 -6.33
CA VAL A 101 -6.53 -2.00 -7.16
C VAL A 101 -6.48 -2.49 -8.60
N ASP A 102 -6.85 -1.60 -9.52
CA ASP A 102 -6.56 -1.71 -10.95
C ASP A 102 -5.86 -0.42 -11.38
N ALA A 103 -4.59 -0.53 -11.75
CA ALA A 103 -3.77 0.62 -12.12
C ALA A 103 -2.69 0.27 -13.14
N THR A 104 -2.31 1.29 -13.91
CA THR A 104 -1.24 1.21 -14.90
C THR A 104 -0.34 2.43 -14.84
N TYR A 105 0.94 2.20 -15.01
CA TYR A 105 1.96 3.20 -15.30
C TYR A 105 2.81 2.66 -16.45
N VAL A 106 2.88 3.41 -17.54
CA VAL A 106 3.63 3.03 -18.74
C VAL A 106 4.41 4.24 -19.21
N VAL A 107 5.70 4.05 -19.42
CA VAL A 107 6.57 4.96 -20.16
C VAL A 107 7.13 4.18 -21.34
N SER A 108 6.87 4.64 -22.55
CA SER A 108 7.35 4.00 -23.77
C SER A 108 7.90 5.05 -24.73
N ASP A 109 9.23 5.12 -24.82
CA ASP A 109 9.93 5.95 -25.79
C ASP A 109 10.73 5.11 -26.79
N GLU A 110 11.44 5.76 -27.71
CA GLU A 110 12.17 5.09 -28.79
C GLU A 110 13.42 4.32 -28.33
N HIS A 111 13.88 4.53 -27.08
CA HIS A 111 15.08 3.90 -26.51
C HIS A 111 14.76 2.93 -25.36
N SER A 112 13.64 3.12 -24.67
CA SER A 112 13.30 2.39 -23.46
C SER A 112 11.80 2.30 -23.24
N ALA A 113 11.38 1.18 -22.64
CA ALA A 113 10.02 0.99 -22.15
C ALA A 113 10.07 0.51 -20.70
N THR A 114 9.27 1.14 -19.85
CA THR A 114 9.02 0.74 -18.47
C THR A 114 7.52 0.70 -18.24
N SER A 115 7.00 -0.37 -17.67
CA SER A 115 5.60 -0.47 -17.30
C SER A 115 5.42 -1.16 -15.97
N THR A 116 4.48 -0.68 -15.18
CA THR A 116 3.94 -1.37 -14.00
C THR A 116 2.43 -1.42 -14.12
N ILE A 117 1.86 -2.61 -14.14
CA ILE A 117 0.42 -2.85 -14.20
C ILE A 117 0.06 -3.74 -13.03
N VAL A 118 -1.00 -3.38 -12.31
CA VAL A 118 -1.53 -4.15 -11.19
C VAL A 118 -3.03 -4.32 -11.38
N SER A 119 -3.50 -5.56 -11.30
CA SER A 119 -4.90 -5.94 -11.09
C SER A 119 -4.92 -6.91 -9.92
N THR A 120 -5.26 -6.43 -8.73
CA THR A 120 -5.25 -7.26 -7.51
C THR A 120 -6.19 -8.44 -7.65
N GLY A 121 -5.73 -9.64 -7.32
CA GLY A 121 -6.48 -10.87 -7.50
C GLY A 121 -6.25 -11.54 -8.85
N ASP A 122 -5.68 -10.81 -9.83
CA ASP A 122 -5.29 -11.36 -11.13
C ASP A 122 -3.76 -11.40 -11.25
N TYR A 123 -3.13 -10.25 -11.54
CA TYR A 123 -1.70 -10.19 -11.85
C TYR A 123 -1.04 -8.85 -11.51
N TYR A 124 0.27 -8.91 -11.34
CA TYR A 124 1.18 -7.79 -11.20
C TYR A 124 2.27 -7.99 -12.24
N ASN A 125 2.39 -7.03 -13.14
CA ASN A 125 3.36 -7.04 -14.20
C ASN A 125 4.22 -5.78 -14.12
N HIS A 126 5.48 -5.95 -13.76
CA HIS A 126 6.49 -4.94 -13.91
C HIS A 126 7.47 -5.34 -15.01
N TYR A 127 7.71 -4.41 -15.92
CA TYR A 127 8.71 -4.51 -16.96
C TYR A 127 9.55 -3.25 -16.94
N GLY A 128 10.87 -3.40 -16.89
CA GLY A 128 11.83 -2.31 -17.00
C GLY A 128 13.14 -2.82 -17.58
N SER A 129 14.07 -1.90 -17.85
CA SER A 129 15.33 -2.20 -18.54
C SER A 129 16.20 -3.27 -17.86
N SER A 130 16.12 -3.38 -16.53
CA SER A 130 16.94 -4.30 -15.73
C SER A 130 16.16 -5.38 -14.98
N SER A 131 14.83 -5.34 -15.02
CA SER A 131 14.01 -6.27 -14.25
C SER A 131 12.66 -6.48 -14.89
N ARG A 132 12.21 -7.74 -14.89
CA ARG A 132 10.86 -8.13 -15.20
C ARG A 132 10.29 -8.92 -14.02
N THR A 133 9.02 -8.73 -13.74
CA THR A 133 8.30 -9.42 -12.68
C THR A 133 6.89 -9.63 -13.18
N LEU A 134 6.49 -10.88 -13.35
CA LEU A 134 5.14 -11.24 -13.75
C LEU A 134 4.60 -12.23 -12.73
N TYR A 135 3.79 -11.73 -11.82
CA TYR A 135 3.18 -12.50 -10.75
C TYR A 135 1.68 -12.59 -10.94
N SER A 136 1.13 -13.79 -10.86
CA SER A 136 -0.30 -14.02 -10.74
C SER A 136 -0.67 -14.37 -9.31
N TRP A 137 -1.77 -13.80 -8.82
CA TRP A 137 -2.36 -14.19 -7.55
C TRP A 137 -2.84 -15.64 -7.64
N THR A 138 -2.71 -16.38 -6.54
CA THR A 138 -3.25 -17.73 -6.40
C THR A 138 -4.15 -17.80 -5.17
N PRO A 139 -4.95 -18.86 -4.99
CA PRO A 139 -5.68 -19.09 -3.75
C PRO A 139 -4.79 -19.19 -2.50
N GLU A 140 -3.49 -19.39 -2.67
CA GLU A 140 -2.51 -19.50 -1.58
C GLU A 140 -1.86 -18.15 -1.25
N THR A 141 -2.10 -17.12 -2.08
CA THR A 141 -1.59 -15.77 -1.84
C THR A 141 -2.20 -15.20 -0.57
N GLN A 142 -1.33 -14.84 0.38
CA GLN A 142 -1.72 -14.28 1.66
C GLN A 142 -1.69 -12.76 1.60
N PHE A 143 -2.63 -12.11 2.28
CA PHE A 143 -2.74 -10.66 2.40
C PHE A 143 -2.75 -10.24 3.87
N TRP A 144 -2.06 -9.14 4.17
CA TRP A 144 -1.97 -8.54 5.51
C TRP A 144 -1.94 -7.02 5.40
N VAL A 145 -2.50 -6.35 6.40
CA VAL A 145 -2.50 -4.90 6.54
C VAL A 145 -2.08 -4.53 7.96
N SER A 146 -1.38 -3.41 8.08
CA SER A 146 -0.82 -2.89 9.32
C SER A 146 -0.89 -1.36 9.33
N THR A 147 -1.12 -0.78 10.51
CA THR A 147 -1.00 0.67 10.74
C THR A 147 0.45 1.12 10.96
N SER A 148 1.37 0.15 11.11
CA SER A 148 2.81 0.41 11.21
C SER A 148 3.54 -0.09 9.96
N PRO A 149 4.63 0.59 9.54
CA PRO A 149 5.44 0.16 8.40
C PRO A 149 5.85 -1.30 8.52
N ILE A 150 5.67 -2.07 7.43
CA ILE A 150 6.09 -3.47 7.37
C ILE A 150 7.62 -3.49 7.18
N PRO A 151 8.41 -3.95 8.17
CA PRO A 151 9.86 -3.91 8.06
C PRO A 151 10.34 -4.86 6.97
N GLU A 152 11.25 -4.39 6.12
CA GLU A 152 11.89 -5.25 5.13
C GLU A 152 12.69 -6.37 5.85
N PRO A 153 12.88 -7.54 5.22
CA PRO A 153 13.68 -8.62 5.80
C PRO A 153 15.09 -8.19 6.25
N ALA A 154 15.69 -7.21 5.55
CA ALA A 154 16.98 -6.66 5.89
C ALA A 154 16.98 -5.92 7.24
N THR A 155 15.87 -5.27 7.62
CA THR A 155 15.72 -4.59 8.91
C THR A 155 15.81 -5.58 10.06
N TRP A 156 15.19 -6.76 9.93
CA TRP A 156 15.28 -7.83 10.91
C TRP A 156 16.69 -8.41 11.00
N ALA A 157 17.38 -8.57 9.87
CA ALA A 157 18.78 -8.99 9.85
C ALA A 157 19.67 -7.99 10.60
N MET A 158 19.51 -6.69 10.36
CA MET A 158 20.27 -5.64 11.04
C MET A 158 19.95 -5.56 12.54
N LEU A 159 18.70 -5.75 12.93
CA LEU A 159 18.32 -5.86 14.34
C LEU A 159 18.99 -7.07 15.00
N GLY A 160 18.97 -8.23 14.34
CA GLY A 160 19.64 -9.44 14.81
C GLY A 160 21.16 -9.26 14.95
N VAL A 161 21.80 -8.62 13.97
CA VAL A 161 23.24 -8.29 14.01
C VAL A 161 23.53 -7.32 15.15
N GLY A 162 22.73 -6.27 15.33
CA GLY A 162 22.88 -5.31 16.42
C GLY A 162 22.79 -5.97 17.79
N LEU A 163 21.77 -6.81 18.02
CA LEU A 163 21.60 -7.55 19.28
C LEU A 163 22.75 -8.53 19.54
N SER A 164 23.20 -9.24 18.51
CA SER A 164 24.34 -10.17 18.61
C SER A 164 25.64 -9.43 18.96
N GLY A 165 25.88 -8.27 18.36
CA GLY A 165 27.01 -7.40 18.66
C GLY A 165 27.01 -6.92 20.12
N LEU A 166 25.85 -6.53 20.65
CA LEU A 166 25.70 -6.11 22.05
C LEU A 166 25.98 -7.26 23.03
N MET A 167 25.51 -8.48 22.75
CA MET A 167 25.79 -9.65 23.60
C MET A 167 27.28 -10.02 23.60
N LEU A 168 27.95 -9.96 22.44
CA LEU A 168 29.39 -10.21 22.33
C LEU A 168 30.22 -9.14 23.06
N ALA A 169 29.83 -7.87 22.96
CA ALA A 169 30.49 -6.78 23.68
C ALA A 169 30.33 -6.91 25.21
N ARG A 170 29.16 -7.36 25.68
CA ARG A 170 28.91 -7.61 27.10
C ARG A 170 29.75 -8.77 27.65
N ARG A 171 29.95 -9.84 26.87
CA ARG A 171 30.83 -10.96 27.23
C ARG A 171 32.33 -10.64 27.26
N ARG A 172 32.75 -9.56 26.59
CA ARG A 172 34.15 -9.10 26.59
C ARG A 172 34.46 -8.08 27.69
N ARG A 173 33.43 -7.54 28.35
CA ARG A 173 33.53 -6.52 29.40
C ARG A 173 33.21 -7.04 30.80
N GLY A 174 32.80 -8.30 30.93
CA GLY A 174 32.71 -9.03 32.20
C GLY A 174 33.72 -10.16 32.19
#